data_AF-A0A6G1SHI9-F1
#
_entry.id   AF-A0A6G1SHI9-F1
#
_cell.length_a   1.000
_cell.length_b   1.000
_cell.length_c   1.000
_cell.angle_alpha   90.00
_cell.angle_beta   90.00
_cell.angle_gamma   90.00
#
_symmetry.space_group_name_H-M   'P 1'
#
loop_
_entity.id
_entity.type
_entity.pdbx_description
1 polymer ?
#
loop_
_entity_poly.entity_id
_entity_poly.type
_entity_poly.pdbx_seq_one_letter_code
_entity_poly.pdbx_strand_id
1 'polypeptide(L)'
;MNTNYSYLNGFGNEFESEAKDYEGAIPRNLINPQRCKFNLFAEQLSGSAFTAPRCSNRRTWFYRVHPSVGHEPFVRLEEHHLDYASGKVDPNQMRWAPFELDPESGGGDFVESMHLLAFSNQSATSAIRIFVFWRTRTSTKRVSSTQTVTYCLCRKISL
;
A
#
# COMPACT_ATOMS: atom_id res chain seq x y z
N MET A 1 18.89 -16.29 -10.07
CA MET A 1 18.13 -15.76 -11.23
C MET A 1 18.29 -14.25 -11.21
N ASN A 2 19.03 -13.68 -12.16
CA ASN A 2 19.22 -12.23 -12.25
C ASN A 2 18.01 -11.64 -12.97
N THR A 3 16.90 -11.46 -12.26
CA THR A 3 15.69 -10.87 -12.82
C THR A 3 15.85 -9.35 -12.83
N ASN A 4 16.44 -8.81 -13.90
CA ASN A 4 16.39 -7.38 -14.16
C ASN A 4 14.92 -6.97 -14.35
N TYR A 5 14.39 -6.22 -13.40
CA TYR A 5 13.06 -5.64 -13.51
C TYR A 5 13.09 -4.44 -14.45
N SER A 6 12.07 -4.32 -15.29
CA SER A 6 11.85 -3.13 -16.11
C SER A 6 10.86 -2.20 -15.41
N TYR A 7 11.12 -0.89 -15.46
CA TYR A 7 10.30 0.13 -14.80
C TYR A 7 9.83 1.19 -15.81
N LEU A 8 8.65 1.74 -15.56
CA LEU A 8 8.15 2.94 -16.24
C LEU A 8 8.55 4.17 -15.42
N ASN A 9 9.10 5.18 -16.08
CA ASN A 9 9.65 6.37 -15.42
C ASN A 9 8.81 7.62 -15.71
N GLY A 10 8.67 8.50 -14.72
CA GLY A 10 7.95 9.78 -14.81
C GLY A 10 6.86 9.92 -13.75
N PHE A 11 7.11 10.77 -12.74
CA PHE A 11 6.15 11.00 -11.66
C PHE A 11 4.89 11.72 -12.18
N GLY A 12 3.72 11.16 -11.87
CA GLY A 12 2.43 11.73 -12.24
C GLY A 12 1.98 11.48 -13.69
N ASN A 13 2.67 10.61 -14.42
CA ASN A 13 2.28 10.23 -15.78
C ASN A 13 1.03 9.32 -15.80
N GLU A 14 0.34 9.35 -16.94
CA GLU A 14 -0.67 8.35 -17.31
C GLU A 14 0.04 7.17 -17.98
N PHE A 15 0.21 6.08 -17.25
CA PHE A 15 0.91 4.90 -17.74
C PHE A 15 -0.04 3.84 -18.30
N GLU A 16 0.47 3.09 -19.26
CA GLU A 16 -0.15 1.88 -19.80
C GLU A 16 0.87 0.73 -19.69
N SER A 17 0.44 -0.41 -19.15
CA SER A 17 1.32 -1.56 -18.96
C SER A 17 0.54 -2.86 -19.13
N GLU A 18 1.07 -3.74 -19.98
CA GLU A 18 0.54 -5.08 -20.21
C GLU A 18 1.55 -6.13 -19.73
N ALA A 19 1.04 -7.26 -19.22
CA ALA A 19 1.90 -8.40 -18.95
C ALA A 19 2.40 -8.97 -20.29
N LYS A 20 3.67 -9.35 -20.36
CA LYS A 20 4.34 -9.81 -21.60
C LYS A 20 3.57 -10.92 -22.32
N ASP A 21 2.99 -11.86 -21.55
CA ASP A 21 2.27 -13.01 -22.10
C ASP A 21 0.79 -12.69 -22.44
N TYR A 22 0.34 -11.46 -22.20
CA TYR A 22 -1.06 -11.03 -22.36
C TYR A 22 -1.16 -9.74 -23.20
N GLU A 23 -0.44 -9.69 -24.32
CA GLU A 23 -0.47 -8.55 -25.24
C GLU A 23 -1.90 -8.27 -25.76
N GLY A 24 -2.28 -7.00 -25.75
CA GLY A 24 -3.60 -6.48 -26.11
C GLY A 24 -4.67 -6.69 -25.05
N ALA A 25 -4.29 -6.99 -23.80
CA ALA A 25 -5.23 -7.06 -22.68
C ALA A 25 -5.96 -5.72 -22.46
N ILE A 26 -5.32 -4.60 -22.77
CA ILE A 26 -5.89 -3.26 -22.63
C ILE A 26 -6.76 -2.96 -23.87
N PRO A 27 -8.06 -2.66 -23.68
CA PRO A 27 -8.95 -2.31 -24.78
C PRO A 27 -8.53 -0.99 -25.45
N ARG A 28 -8.56 -0.96 -26.79
CA ARG A 28 -8.29 0.26 -27.55
C ARG A 28 -9.56 1.08 -27.76
N ASN A 29 -9.49 2.39 -27.53
CA ASN A 29 -10.56 3.38 -27.76
C ASN A 29 -11.77 3.31 -26.82
N LEU A 30 -11.76 2.44 -25.82
CA LEU A 30 -12.76 2.42 -24.76
C LEU A 30 -12.16 1.85 -23.47
N ILE A 31 -12.84 2.10 -22.36
CA ILE A 31 -12.41 1.65 -21.03
C ILE A 31 -13.21 0.43 -20.58
N ASN A 32 -14.50 0.39 -20.89
CA ASN A 32 -15.43 -0.64 -20.42
C ASN A 32 -16.05 -1.38 -21.62
N PRO A 33 -15.32 -2.30 -22.28
CA PRO A 33 -15.92 -3.16 -23.29
C PRO A 33 -16.91 -4.11 -22.64
N GLN A 34 -17.96 -4.50 -23.39
CA GLN A 34 -18.90 -5.53 -22.93
C GLN A 34 -18.20 -6.85 -22.58
N ARG A 35 -17.15 -7.20 -23.34
CA ARG A 35 -16.28 -8.35 -23.08
C ARG A 35 -14.82 -7.91 -23.19
N CYS A 36 -14.11 -7.92 -22.08
CA CYS A 36 -12.66 -7.66 -22.10
C CYS A 36 -11.93 -8.84 -22.76
N LYS A 37 -10.78 -8.56 -23.38
CA LYS A 37 -9.90 -9.61 -23.90
C LYS A 37 -9.47 -10.54 -22.75
N PHE A 38 -9.25 -11.81 -23.07
CA PHE A 38 -8.91 -12.87 -22.10
C PHE A 38 -9.98 -13.10 -21.02
N ASN A 39 -11.22 -12.62 -21.23
CA ASN A 39 -12.32 -12.67 -20.26
C ASN A 39 -11.96 -12.01 -18.91
N LEU A 40 -11.14 -10.96 -18.95
CA LEU A 40 -10.79 -10.18 -17.77
C LEU A 40 -11.99 -9.34 -17.28
N PHE A 41 -11.91 -8.89 -16.03
CA PHE A 41 -12.80 -7.90 -15.45
C PHE A 41 -12.13 -6.53 -15.50
N ALA A 42 -12.84 -5.52 -16.02
CA ALA A 42 -12.45 -4.12 -15.92
C ALA A 42 -12.83 -3.58 -14.54
N GLU A 43 -11.86 -3.04 -13.81
CA GLU A 43 -12.03 -2.52 -12.45
C GLU A 43 -11.31 -1.17 -12.31
N GLN A 44 -12.00 -0.15 -11.81
CA GLN A 44 -11.40 1.16 -11.54
C GLN A 44 -11.02 1.29 -10.06
N LEU A 45 -9.78 1.69 -9.80
CA LEU A 45 -9.36 2.22 -8.51
C LEU A 45 -9.30 3.74 -8.58
N SER A 46 -10.13 4.41 -7.77
CA SER A 46 -10.19 5.86 -7.67
C SER A 46 -9.37 6.32 -6.46
N GLY A 47 -8.30 7.08 -6.70
CA GLY A 47 -7.48 7.70 -5.66
C GLY A 47 -7.89 9.14 -5.29
N SER A 48 -8.81 9.74 -6.04
CA SER A 48 -9.35 11.08 -5.80
C SER A 48 -10.86 11.13 -6.02
N ALA A 49 -11.50 12.24 -5.62
CA ALA A 49 -12.87 12.53 -6.02
C ALA A 49 -13.01 12.56 -7.55
N PHE A 50 -14.17 12.14 -8.06
CA PHE A 50 -14.45 12.11 -9.50
C PHE A 50 -14.36 13.51 -10.15
N THR A 51 -14.78 14.53 -9.41
CA THR A 51 -14.77 15.94 -9.82
C THR A 51 -13.44 16.66 -9.57
N ALA A 52 -12.40 15.96 -9.12
CA ALA A 52 -11.09 16.56 -8.90
C ALA A 52 -10.55 17.16 -10.22
N PRO A 53 -9.91 18.35 -10.17
CA PRO A 53 -9.22 18.94 -11.32
C PRO A 53 -8.24 17.95 -11.96
N ARG A 54 -8.05 18.03 -13.28
CA ARG A 54 -7.20 17.07 -14.02
C ARG A 54 -5.81 16.87 -13.40
N CYS A 55 -5.17 17.94 -12.91
CA CYS A 55 -3.83 17.86 -12.31
C CYS A 55 -3.78 17.04 -11.00
N SER A 56 -4.88 16.96 -10.26
CA SER A 56 -5.01 16.23 -8.99
C SER A 56 -5.90 14.99 -9.07
N ASN A 57 -6.56 14.77 -10.21
CA ASN A 57 -7.36 13.57 -10.43
C ASN A 57 -6.44 12.34 -10.53
N ARG A 58 -6.73 11.31 -9.73
CA ARG A 58 -5.93 10.07 -9.65
C ARG A 58 -6.86 8.88 -9.79
N ARG A 59 -6.64 8.08 -10.83
CA ARG A 59 -7.38 6.85 -11.10
C ARG A 59 -6.50 5.85 -11.82
N THR A 60 -6.81 4.58 -11.66
CA THR A 60 -6.15 3.48 -12.40
C THR A 60 -7.22 2.48 -12.81
N TRP A 61 -7.09 1.96 -14.03
CA TRP A 61 -7.94 0.88 -14.53
C TRP A 61 -7.14 -0.43 -14.55
N PHE A 62 -7.73 -1.47 -13.98
CA PHE A 62 -7.19 -2.82 -13.96
C PHE A 62 -8.05 -3.72 -14.86
N TYR A 63 -7.39 -4.55 -15.65
CA TYR A 63 -8.02 -5.66 -16.36
C TYR A 63 -7.51 -6.96 -15.73
N ARG A 64 -8.28 -7.53 -14.80
CA ARG A 64 -7.84 -8.59 -13.87
C ARG A 64 -8.69 -9.86 -13.96
N VAL A 65 -8.10 -11.01 -13.59
CA VAL A 65 -8.75 -12.33 -13.70
C VAL A 65 -9.94 -12.48 -12.76
N HIS A 66 -9.81 -12.01 -11.52
CA HIS A 66 -10.89 -11.99 -10.53
C HIS A 66 -11.09 -10.57 -10.03
N PRO A 67 -12.34 -10.08 -9.93
CA PRO A 67 -12.61 -8.76 -9.38
C PRO A 67 -12.26 -8.73 -7.88
N SER A 68 -11.90 -7.55 -7.38
CA SER A 68 -11.53 -7.35 -5.97
C SER A 68 -12.63 -7.76 -4.99
N VAL A 69 -13.90 -7.68 -5.38
CA VAL A 69 -15.07 -8.03 -4.55
C VAL A 69 -15.17 -9.53 -4.21
N GLY A 70 -14.42 -10.39 -4.89
CA GLY A 70 -14.44 -11.84 -4.68
C GLY A 70 -13.69 -12.28 -3.41
N HIS A 71 -14.04 -11.75 -2.24
CA HIS A 71 -13.43 -12.10 -0.95
C HIS A 71 -14.49 -12.42 0.13
N GLU A 72 -14.08 -13.14 1.17
CA GLU A 72 -14.91 -13.40 2.36
C GLU A 72 -15.06 -12.14 3.23
N PRO A 73 -16.10 -12.04 4.08
CA PRO A 73 -16.27 -10.92 5.00
C PRO A 73 -15.01 -10.66 5.85
N PHE A 74 -14.65 -9.39 6.03
CA PHE A 74 -13.51 -9.01 6.86
C PHE A 74 -13.73 -9.38 8.33
N VAL A 75 -12.69 -9.95 8.95
CA VAL A 75 -12.63 -10.22 10.39
C VAL A 75 -11.57 -9.31 11.01
N ARG A 76 -11.87 -8.76 12.19
CA ARG A 76 -10.94 -7.91 12.92
C ARG A 76 -9.74 -8.76 13.40
N LEU A 77 -8.53 -8.24 13.21
CA LEU A 77 -7.31 -8.82 13.78
C LEU A 77 -7.12 -8.29 15.21
N GLU A 78 -6.62 -9.15 16.11
CA GLU A 78 -6.39 -8.86 17.53
C GLU A 78 -5.07 -8.10 17.82
N GLU A 79 -4.22 -7.87 16.82
CA GLU A 79 -2.91 -7.22 17.02
C GLU A 79 -3.02 -5.69 17.18
N HIS A 80 -2.50 -5.18 18.30
CA HIS A 80 -2.68 -3.81 18.79
C HIS A 80 -1.48 -2.87 18.58
N HIS A 81 -0.55 -3.18 17.66
CA HIS A 81 0.67 -2.37 17.48
C HIS A 81 0.46 -1.04 16.72
N LEU A 82 -0.75 -0.84 16.21
CA LEU A 82 -1.18 0.36 15.49
C LEU A 82 -2.00 1.32 16.36
N ASP A 83 -2.30 0.95 17.60
CA ASP A 83 -3.15 1.75 18.49
C ASP A 83 -2.42 2.98 19.02
N TYR A 84 -3.18 4.04 19.26
CA TYR A 84 -2.64 5.28 19.79
C TYR A 84 -2.27 5.10 21.26
N ALA A 85 -1.03 5.44 21.61
CA ALA A 85 -0.64 5.56 23.00
C ALA A 85 -1.46 6.67 23.69
N SER A 86 -2.15 6.33 24.78
CA SER A 86 -2.73 7.31 25.70
C SER A 86 -1.63 7.77 26.65
N GLY A 87 -1.13 9.00 26.48
CA GLY A 87 -0.04 9.54 27.30
C GLY A 87 -0.13 11.05 27.43
N LYS A 88 0.57 11.58 28.44
CA LYS A 88 0.71 13.03 28.62
C LYS A 88 1.57 13.59 27.48
N VAL A 89 1.14 14.69 26.88
CA VAL A 89 1.93 15.39 25.86
C VAL A 89 3.20 15.93 26.51
N ASP A 90 4.35 15.55 25.96
CA ASP A 90 5.67 16.05 26.35
C ASP A 90 6.22 16.95 25.23
N PRO A 91 6.45 18.27 25.49
CA PRO A 91 6.98 19.18 24.49
C PRO A 91 8.50 19.08 24.30
N ASN A 92 9.20 18.29 25.13
CA ASN A 92 10.65 18.20 25.07
C ASN A 92 11.14 17.40 23.85
N GLN A 93 12.34 17.71 23.39
CA GLN A 93 12.97 16.97 22.30
C GLN A 93 13.21 15.51 22.70
N MET A 94 12.68 14.58 21.91
CA MET A 94 12.90 13.15 22.09
C MET A 94 13.98 12.63 21.13
N ARG A 95 14.71 11.61 21.58
CA ARG A 95 15.67 10.88 20.77
C ARG A 95 15.58 9.40 21.13
N TRP A 96 15.52 8.55 20.12
CA TRP A 96 15.54 7.09 20.28
C TRP A 96 16.92 6.54 19.89
N ALA A 97 17.42 5.61 20.69
CA ALA A 97 18.49 4.71 20.24
C ALA A 97 17.97 3.83 19.08
N PRO A 98 18.85 3.19 18.29
CA PRO A 98 18.40 2.17 17.36
C PRO A 98 17.49 1.14 18.06
N PHE A 99 16.32 0.88 17.50
CA PHE A 99 15.38 -0.08 18.07
C PHE A 99 16.00 -1.48 18.05
N GLU A 100 16.04 -2.11 19.21
CA GLU A 100 16.54 -3.47 19.36
C GLU A 100 15.54 -4.45 18.75
N LEU A 101 16.04 -5.33 17.90
CA LEU A 101 15.24 -6.42 17.36
C LEU A 101 15.32 -7.55 18.36
N ASP A 102 14.20 -7.86 19.01
CA ASP A 102 14.12 -9.06 19.85
C ASP A 102 14.24 -10.30 18.94
N PRO A 103 15.35 -11.07 19.00
CA PRO A 103 15.52 -12.27 18.19
C PRO A 103 14.51 -13.37 18.56
N GLU A 104 13.98 -13.33 19.79
CA GLU A 104 13.07 -14.34 20.35
C GLU A 104 11.59 -14.03 20.10
N SER A 105 11.25 -12.81 19.67
CA SER A 105 9.88 -12.37 19.33
C SER A 105 9.24 -13.13 18.15
N GLY A 106 9.86 -14.21 17.66
CA GLY A 106 9.34 -15.09 16.62
C GLY A 106 9.37 -14.49 15.22
N GLY A 107 9.60 -13.19 15.10
CA GLY A 107 9.72 -12.48 13.83
C GLY A 107 8.40 -12.36 13.07
N GLY A 108 7.87 -11.14 12.98
CA GLY A 108 6.67 -10.83 12.21
C GLY A 108 6.92 -10.61 10.71
N ASP A 109 5.85 -10.62 9.94
CA ASP A 109 5.86 -10.06 8.57
C ASP A 109 5.89 -8.52 8.58
N PHE A 110 5.88 -7.90 7.40
CA PHE A 110 5.93 -6.43 7.30
C PHE A 110 4.82 -5.76 8.12
N VAL A 111 3.59 -6.28 8.09
CA VAL A 111 2.42 -5.67 8.75
C VAL A 111 2.51 -5.87 10.27
N GLU A 112 2.83 -7.09 10.70
CA GLU A 112 2.93 -7.45 12.12
C GLU A 112 4.04 -6.66 12.83
N SER A 113 5.11 -6.33 12.10
CA SER A 113 6.24 -5.57 12.61
C SER A 113 6.03 -4.04 12.64
N MET A 114 4.88 -3.50 12.23
CA MET A 114 4.67 -2.06 12.22
C MET A 114 4.30 -1.54 13.61
N HIS A 115 5.17 -0.71 14.19
CA HIS A 115 4.94 -0.05 15.47
C HIS A 115 4.76 1.46 15.28
N LEU A 116 3.64 1.99 15.79
CA LEU A 116 3.38 3.43 15.78
C LEU A 116 4.36 4.16 16.69
N LEU A 117 5.21 5.02 16.10
CA LEU A 117 6.21 5.81 16.83
C LEU A 117 5.65 7.18 17.22
N ALA A 118 5.01 7.87 16.28
CA ALA A 118 4.48 9.20 16.49
C ALA A 118 3.28 9.47 15.56
N PHE A 119 2.38 10.33 15.99
CA PHE A 119 1.22 10.75 15.20
C PHE A 119 0.87 12.20 15.48
N SER A 120 0.30 12.90 14.49
CA SER A 120 -0.14 14.30 14.66
C SER A 120 -1.49 14.41 15.37
N ASN A 121 -2.43 13.52 15.05
CA ASN A 121 -3.76 13.44 15.64
C ASN A 121 -4.37 12.04 15.38
N GLN A 122 -5.56 11.77 15.93
CA GLN A 122 -6.25 10.49 15.79
C GLN A 122 -7.18 10.41 14.56
N SER A 123 -7.24 11.46 13.73
CA SER A 123 -8.10 11.51 12.54
C SER A 123 -7.69 10.44 11.53
N ALA A 124 -8.68 9.74 10.97
CA ALA A 124 -8.40 8.79 9.89
C ALA A 124 -7.92 9.48 8.60
N THR A 125 -8.33 10.73 8.36
CA THR A 125 -8.19 11.40 7.05
C THR A 125 -7.21 12.57 7.03
N SER A 126 -6.84 13.11 8.19
CA SER A 126 -6.00 14.31 8.32
C SER A 126 -4.84 14.16 9.30
N ALA A 127 -4.37 12.92 9.49
CA ALA A 127 -3.23 12.60 10.33
C ALA A 127 -1.99 12.24 9.51
N ILE A 128 -0.82 12.59 10.05
CA ILE A 128 0.45 11.96 9.70
C ILE A 128 0.80 10.99 10.82
N ARG A 129 1.19 9.77 10.45
CA ARG A 129 1.65 8.73 11.37
C ARG A 129 3.02 8.24 10.92
N ILE A 130 3.92 8.12 11.87
CA ILE A 130 5.28 7.62 11.67
C ILE A 130 5.34 6.24 12.32
N PHE A 131 5.68 5.24 11.52
CA PHE A 131 5.86 3.86 11.96
C PHE A 131 7.33 3.47 11.85
N VAL A 132 7.77 2.64 12.77
CA VAL A 132 9.01 1.88 12.64
C VAL A 132 8.62 0.42 12.39
N PHE A 133 9.33 -0.23 11.48
CA PHE A 133 9.10 -1.63 11.17
C PHE A 133 10.41 -2.36 10.94
N TRP A 134 10.38 -3.68 11.14
CA TRP A 134 11.53 -4.54 10.88
C TRP A 134 11.07 -5.84 10.23
N ARG A 135 11.81 -6.27 9.23
CA ARG A 135 11.44 -7.49 8.51
C ARG A 135 12.35 -8.64 8.91
N THR A 136 11.76 -9.62 9.58
CA THR A 136 12.38 -10.91 9.89
C THR A 136 11.89 -12.03 8.97
N ARG A 137 10.70 -11.89 8.36
CA ARG A 137 10.10 -12.91 7.48
C ARG A 137 9.47 -12.32 6.21
N THR A 138 9.27 -13.16 5.20
CA THR A 138 8.57 -12.78 3.97
C THR A 138 7.08 -13.14 4.09
N SER A 139 6.21 -12.15 3.89
CA SER A 139 4.77 -12.40 3.80
C SER A 139 4.49 -13.17 2.51
N THR A 140 4.12 -14.45 2.62
CA THR A 140 3.95 -15.36 1.48
C THR A 140 2.50 -15.65 1.13
N LYS A 141 1.56 -15.33 2.03
CA LYS A 141 0.11 -15.59 1.86
C LYS A 141 -0.79 -14.41 2.24
N ARG A 142 -0.23 -13.25 2.59
CA ARG A 142 -0.99 -12.07 3.00
C ARG A 142 -0.65 -10.90 2.06
N VAL A 143 -1.67 -10.17 1.68
CA VAL A 143 -1.57 -8.89 0.96
C VAL A 143 -2.22 -7.84 1.84
N SER A 144 -1.57 -6.70 2.01
CA SER A 144 -2.07 -5.58 2.79
C SER A 144 -2.38 -4.39 1.89
N SER A 145 -3.51 -3.73 2.13
CA SER A 145 -3.86 -2.44 1.54
C SER A 145 -4.37 -1.50 2.62
N THR A 146 -4.22 -0.20 2.38
CA THR A 146 -4.78 0.84 3.24
C THR A 146 -5.97 1.50 2.56
N GLN A 147 -7.05 1.70 3.32
CA GLN A 147 -8.26 2.32 2.80
C GLN A 147 -8.20 3.84 2.76
N THR A 148 -7.32 4.47 3.57
CA THR A 148 -7.41 5.92 3.85
C THR A 148 -6.08 6.67 3.67
N VAL A 149 -4.95 5.97 3.55
CA VAL A 149 -3.63 6.58 3.64
C VAL A 149 -2.67 6.07 2.58
N THR A 150 -1.72 6.94 2.20
CA THR A 150 -0.58 6.62 1.35
C THR A 150 0.64 6.32 2.23
N TYR A 151 1.41 5.30 1.88
CA TYR A 151 2.68 5.01 2.54
C TYR A 151 3.85 5.69 1.83
N CYS A 152 4.79 6.23 2.62
CA CYS A 152 6.14 6.54 2.18
C CYS A 152 7.09 5.60 2.94
N LEU A 153 7.76 4.70 2.23
CA LEU A 153 8.63 3.69 2.83
C LEU A 153 10.09 4.11 2.68
N CYS A 154 10.76 4.32 3.81
CA CYS A 154 12.17 4.64 3.86
C CYS A 154 12.95 3.47 4.44
N ARG A 155 13.80 2.83 3.63
CA ARG A 155 14.70 1.78 4.11
C ARG A 155 15.95 2.44 4.71
N LYS A 156 16.29 2.10 5.95
CA LYS A 156 17.59 2.46 6.53
C LYS A 156 18.70 1.78 5.72
N ILE A 157 19.59 2.58 5.15
CA ILE A 157 20.83 2.12 4.51
C ILE A 157 21.92 2.30 5.56
N SER A 158 22.57 1.20 5.97
CA SER A 158 23.80 1.29 6.74
C SER A 158 24.90 1.80 5.80
N LEU A 159 25.50 2.94 6.14
CA LEU A 159 26.73 3.42 5.52
C LEU A 159 27.91 2.54 5.94
#